data_AF-A0A357B547-F1
#
_entry.id   AF-A0A357B547-F1
#
_cell.length_a   1.000
_cell.length_b   1.000
_cell.length_c   1.000
_cell.angle_alpha   90.00
_cell.angle_beta   90.00
_cell.angle_gamma   90.00
#
_symmetry.space_group_name_H-M   'P 1'
#
loop_
_entity.id
_entity.type
_entity.pdbx_description
1 polymer ?
#
loop_
_entity_poly.entity_id
_entity_poly.type
_entity_poly.pdbx_seq_one_letter_code
_entity_poly.pdbx_strand_id
1 'polypeptide(L)' 'MEILEGNEKHIDACLSIAKELRQYFTEASIATMSKDLRNHVLYIAMGLNKVRGFMTIQRKNGQVAEISWMAVKLNY' A
#
# COMPACT_ATOMS: atom_id res chain seq x y z
N MET A 1 -12.43 -5.27 -11.23
CA MET A 1 -11.30 -4.89 -10.37
C MET A 1 -10.86 -3.53 -10.84
N GLU A 2 -10.71 -2.58 -9.93
CA GLU A 2 -10.43 -1.18 -10.27
C GLU A 2 -9.21 -0.69 -9.49
N ILE A 3 -8.35 0.12 -10.11
CA ILE A 3 -7.24 0.78 -9.45
C ILE A 3 -7.64 2.24 -9.24
N LEU A 4 -7.56 2.71 -8.01
CA LEU A 4 -7.96 4.06 -7.61
C LEU A 4 -6.85 4.71 -6.79
N GLU A 5 -6.81 6.05 -6.78
CA GLU A 5 -6.00 6.78 -5.80
C GLU A 5 -6.60 6.55 -4.40
N GLY A 6 -5.74 6.15 -3.46
CA GLY A 6 -6.10 5.88 -2.07
C GLY A 6 -6.16 7.16 -1.24
N ASN A 7 -6.62 7.02 0.00
CA ASN A 7 -6.70 8.09 0.98
C ASN A 7 -6.58 7.49 2.39
N GLU A 8 -6.64 8.33 3.43
CA GLU A 8 -6.46 7.89 4.81
C GLU A 8 -7.37 6.73 5.24
N LYS A 9 -8.60 6.66 4.72
CA LYS A 9 -9.56 5.59 5.06
C LYS A 9 -9.10 4.22 4.57
N HIS A 10 -8.18 4.16 3.62
CA HIS A 10 -7.67 2.93 3.03
C HIS A 10 -6.40 2.41 3.71
N ILE A 11 -5.74 3.22 4.54
CA ILE A 11 -4.43 2.90 5.13
C ILE A 11 -4.50 1.66 6.01
N ASP A 12 -5.50 1.56 6.88
CA ASP A 12 -5.65 0.40 7.76
C ASP A 12 -5.84 -0.91 6.99
N ALA A 13 -6.56 -0.87 5.86
CA ALA A 13 -6.73 -2.03 5.00
C ALA A 13 -5.40 -2.43 4.32
N CYS A 14 -4.60 -1.46 3.88
CA CYS A 14 -3.27 -1.71 3.31
C CYS A 14 -2.33 -2.34 4.35
N LEU A 15 -2.29 -1.78 5.57
CA LEU A 15 -1.50 -2.33 6.67
C LEU A 15 -1.97 -3.72 7.08
N SER A 16 -3.28 -4.00 7.03
CA SER A 16 -3.81 -5.34 7.28
C SER A 16 -3.27 -6.34 6.25
N ILE A 17 -3.21 -5.98 4.97
CA ILE A 17 -2.62 -6.84 3.93
C ILE A 17 -1.14 -7.12 4.23
N ALA A 18 -0.36 -6.09 4.58
CA ALA A 18 1.05 -6.28 4.94
C ALA A 18 1.23 -7.18 6.18
N LYS A 19 0.36 -7.03 7.20
CA LYS A 19 0.34 -7.87 8.40
C LYS A 19 -0.06 -9.33 8.15
N GLU A 20 -0.84 -9.61 7.11
CA GLU A 20 -1.15 -10.97 6.66
C GLU A 20 0.04 -11.61 5.93
N LEU A 21 0.95 -10.78 5.39
CA LEU A 21 2.11 -11.16 4.59
C LEU A 21 3.43 -11.08 5.40
N ARG A 22 3.44 -11.58 6.64
CA ARG A 22 4.58 -11.45 7.57
C ARG A 22 5.87 -12.10 7.09
N GLN A 23 5.79 -13.04 6.16
CA GLN A 23 6.95 -13.62 5.50
C GLN A 23 7.72 -12.62 4.63
N TYR A 24 7.07 -11.51 4.23
CA TYR A 24 7.67 -10.45 3.43
C TYR A 24 7.86 -9.14 4.21
N PHE A 25 7.07 -8.91 5.26
CA PHE A 25 7.09 -7.67 6.04
C PHE A 25 7.35 -7.93 7.52
N THR A 26 8.37 -7.28 8.06
CA THR A 26 8.65 -7.25 9.50
C THR A 26 7.79 -6.21 10.21
N GLU A 27 7.62 -6.32 11.54
CA GLU A 27 6.88 -5.32 12.32
C GLU A 27 7.48 -3.91 12.19
N ALA A 28 8.81 -3.80 12.16
CA ALA A 28 9.51 -2.55 11.94
C ALA A 28 9.19 -1.96 10.55
N SER A 29 9.17 -2.79 9.50
CA SER A 29 8.81 -2.33 8.15
C SER A 29 7.35 -1.86 8.08
N ILE A 30 6.42 -2.52 8.78
CA ILE A 30 5.01 -2.15 8.84
C ILE A 30 4.84 -0.81 9.58
N ALA A 31 5.62 -0.55 10.62
CA ALA A 31 5.62 0.74 11.32
C ALA A 31 6.10 1.88 10.42
N THR A 32 7.14 1.66 9.62
CA THR A 32 7.62 2.63 8.62
C THR A 32 6.58 2.83 7.51
N MET A 33 6.05 1.73 6.96
CA MET A 33 5.01 1.76 5.93
C MET A 33 3.78 2.57 6.34
N SER A 34 3.36 2.50 7.61
CA SER A 34 2.25 3.30 8.14
C SER A 34 2.49 4.80 7.98
N LYS A 35 3.74 5.27 8.17
CA LYS A 35 4.10 6.68 7.97
C LYS A 35 4.12 7.02 6.49
N ASP A 36 4.73 6.17 5.67
CA ASP A 36 4.88 6.41 4.24
C ASP A 36 3.55 6.41 3.49
N LEU A 37 2.60 5.55 3.88
CA LEU A 37 1.24 5.52 3.33
C LEU A 37 0.48 6.85 3.50
N ARG A 38 0.86 7.67 4.49
CA ARG A 38 0.27 9.01 4.72
C ARG A 38 0.99 10.11 3.95
N ASN A 39 2.28 9.90 3.66
CA ASN A 39 3.15 10.93 3.11
C ASN A 39 3.37 10.80 1.58
N HIS A 40 3.14 9.61 1.03
CA HIS A 40 3.35 9.29 -0.38
C HIS A 40 2.02 9.05 -1.10
N VAL A 41 2.05 9.14 -2.43
CA VAL A 41 0.86 8.87 -3.25
C VAL A 41 0.51 7.39 -3.14
N LEU A 42 -0.70 7.08 -2.68
CA LEU A 42 -1.19 5.73 -2.50
C LEU A 42 -2.11 5.37 -3.67
N TYR A 43 -1.91 4.19 -4.25
CA TYR A 43 -2.87 3.56 -5.15
C TYR A 43 -3.35 2.25 -4.55
N ILE A 44 -4.65 1.98 -4.71
CA ILE A 44 -5.30 0.78 -4.19
C ILE A 44 -5.95 0.00 -5.32
N ALA A 45 -5.90 -1.32 -5.23
CA ALA A 45 -6.69 -2.22 -6.06
C ALA A 45 -7.95 -2.64 -5.30
N MET A 46 -9.12 -2.32 -5.86
CA MET A 46 -10.44 -2.60 -5.31
C MET A 46 -11.10 -3.79 -6.01
N GLY A 47 -11.67 -4.70 -5.21
CA GLY A 47 -12.47 -5.82 -5.68
C GLY A 47 -13.56 -6.19 -4.68
N LEU A 48 -14.82 -6.26 -5.14
CA LEU A 48 -16.00 -6.48 -4.30
C LEU A 48 -16.07 -5.49 -3.12
N ASN A 49 -15.85 -4.21 -3.39
CA ASN A 49 -15.80 -3.11 -2.40
C ASN A 49 -14.77 -3.29 -1.27
N LYS A 50 -13.73 -4.10 -1.49
CA LYS A 50 -12.63 -4.26 -0.54
C LYS A 50 -11.32 -3.87 -1.20
N VAL A 51 -10.43 -3.27 -0.41
CA VAL A 51 -9.02 -3.15 -0.78
C VAL A 51 -8.45 -4.55 -0.80
N ARG A 52 -7.79 -4.88 -1.90
CA ARG A 52 -7.23 -6.19 -2.10
C ARG A 52 -5.71 -6.10 -2.30
N GLY A 53 -5.21 -4.95 -2.71
CA GLY A 53 -3.78 -4.67 -2.88
C GLY A 53 -3.53 -3.18 -2.90
N PHE A 54 -2.27 -2.80 -2.79
CA PHE A 54 -1.86 -1.40 -2.80
C PHE A 54 -0.44 -1.24 -3.33
N MET A 55 -0.13 -0.02 -3.77
CA MET A 55 1.23 0.46 -3.92
C MET A 55 1.36 1.91 -3.45
N THR A 56 2.54 2.30 -3.00
CA THR A 56 2.87 3.71 -2.74
C THR A 56 3.95 4.17 -3.70
N ILE A 57 3.78 5.37 -4.23
CA ILE A 57 4.73 6.02 -5.13
C ILE A 57 5.30 7.26 -4.42
N GLN A 58 6.61 7.25 -4.21
CA GLN A 58 7.37 8.41 -3.77
C GLN A 58 8.02 9.08 -4.99
N ARG A 59 7.63 10.32 -5.29
CA ARG A 59 8.35 11.12 -6.31
C ARG A 59 9.67 11.59 -5.71
N LYS A 60 10.80 11.24 -6.33
CA LYS A 60 12.12 11.73 -5.92
C LYS A 60 12.44 13.08 -6.56
N ASN A 61 11.99 13.29 -7.80
CA ASN A 61 12.07 14.54 -8.54
C ASN A 61 11.05 14.54 -9.69
N GLY A 62 11.13 15.50 -10.62
CA GLY A 62 10.21 15.61 -11.77
C GLY A 62 10.35 14.51 -12.84
N GLN A 63 11.37 13.66 -12.75
CA GLN A 63 11.69 12.63 -13.75
C GLN A 63 11.74 11.21 -13.14
N VAL A 64 11.82 11.09 -11.82
CA VAL A 64 12.02 9.82 -11.11
C VAL A 64 10.97 9.64 -10.03
N ALA A 65 10.32 8.49 -10.05
CA ALA A 65 9.42 8.01 -9.01
C ALA A 65 9.83 6.61 -8.56
N GLU A 66 9.72 6.35 -7.26
CA GLU A 66 10.02 5.08 -6.64
C GLU A 66 8.73 4.43 -6.15
N ILE A 67 8.55 3.13 -6.41
CA ILE A 67 7.55 2.32 -5.72
C ILE A 67 8.16 1.93 -4.37
N SER A 68 7.74 2.58 -3.29
CA SER A 68 8.33 2.35 -1.97
C SER A 68 7.70 1.15 -1.25
N TRP A 69 6.42 0.85 -1.52
CA TRP A 69 5.70 -0.28 -0.96
C TRP A 69 4.75 -0.85 -2.00
N MET A 70 4.61 -2.18 -2.04
CA MET A 70 3.60 -2.86 -2.85
C MET A 70 3.23 -4.18 -2.19
N ALA A 71 1.94 -4.48 -2.13
CA ALA A 71 1.46 -5.78 -1.70
C ALA A 71 0.11 -6.12 -2.30
N VAL A 72 -0.13 -7.41 -2.50
CA VAL A 72 -1.36 -7.99 -3.04
C VAL A 72 -1.75 -9.14 -2.11
N LYS A 73 -3.01 -9.19 -1.67
CA LYS A 73 -3.53 -10.27 -0.82
C LYS A 73 -3.39 -11.63 -1.53
N LEU A 74 -3.11 -12.72 -0.80
CA LEU A 74 -2.85 -14.04 -1.40
C LEU A 74 -4.06 -14.72 -2.06
N ASN A 75 -5.29 -14.31 -1.70
CA ASN A 75 -6.54 -14.95 -2.14
C ASN A 75 -7.40 -13.99 -2.98
N TYR A 76 -6.86 -13.56 -4.12
CA TYR A 76 -7.64 -12.85 -5.14
C TYR A 76 -8.37 -13.79 -6.06
#